data_AF-A0A2C9CIT5-F1
#
_entry.id   AF-A0A2C9CIT5-F1
#
_cell.length_a   1.000
_cell.length_b   1.000
_cell.length_c   1.000
_cell.angle_alpha   90.00
_cell.angle_beta   90.00
_cell.angle_gamma   90.00
#
_symmetry.space_group_name_H-M   'P 1'
#
loop_
_entity.id
_entity.type
_entity.pdbx_description
1 polymer ?
#
loop_
_entity_poly.entity_id
_entity_poly.type
_entity_poly.pdbx_seq_one_letter_code
_entity_poly.pdbx_strand_id
1 'polypeptide(L)'
;MRNFLTVDEEGFPKQSKVFEGNVSEPGTLKDILDGLKKEDGMFSNDRTIVMDAGIATEENIALIRKSGYKYVVVSRKKSFEDTFWPETDEEKIMLSDGKTTLGMKLVRTEEEAFLLCHSEAKEAKEAKEKSILSLKEQRFEEALSAIKEGLEKPKRQKKYDTIIERIGRLKERYKVGNLYTIKVEQTDGKATDIKFKKNAQAQAKEEAIGTYVLRTNRLDLSGEEISKLHRSLSTVEESFKTMKGNLGLRPNFHHTDTPTIAHVHVTVLAYHILAGILKKLRTAGVHYNWNTIRNILATHIRVTTTMNTKDGCVIDVRTCTAPTEKQHTIYNKLQIKHTPLGRKNIKSPMKTQRCSAEK
;
A
#
# COMPACT_ATOMS: atom_id res chain seq x y z
N MET A 1 -2.99 -7.86 -15.42
CA MET A 1 -4.24 -7.24 -14.93
C MET A 1 -3.98 -6.36 -13.73
N ARG A 2 -4.80 -5.33 -13.55
CA ARG A 2 -4.85 -4.48 -12.34
C ARG A 2 -6.19 -4.71 -11.63
N ASN A 3 -6.17 -4.86 -10.30
CA ASN A 3 -7.40 -4.98 -9.52
C ASN A 3 -7.68 -3.63 -8.83
N PHE A 4 -8.87 -3.11 -9.02
CA PHE A 4 -9.40 -1.98 -8.28
C PHE A 4 -10.36 -2.49 -7.21
N LEU A 5 -10.28 -1.91 -6.01
CA LEU A 5 -11.16 -2.23 -4.90
C LEU A 5 -11.62 -0.93 -4.25
N THR A 6 -12.94 -0.76 -4.15
CA THR A 6 -13.57 0.26 -3.33
C THR A 6 -13.88 -0.37 -1.98
N VAL A 7 -13.49 0.29 -0.89
CA VAL A 7 -13.80 -0.13 0.48
C VAL A 7 -14.51 1.00 1.21
N ASP A 8 -15.33 0.67 2.19
CA ASP A 8 -15.92 1.66 3.09
C ASP A 8 -14.97 2.09 4.23
N GLU A 9 -15.42 3.02 5.05
CA GLU A 9 -14.69 3.52 6.23
C GLU A 9 -14.36 2.43 7.26
N GLU A 10 -15.15 1.35 7.29
CA GLU A 10 -14.91 0.20 8.16
C GLU A 10 -13.93 -0.80 7.54
N GLY A 11 -13.52 -0.61 6.28
CA GLY A 11 -12.58 -1.45 5.56
C GLY A 11 -13.22 -2.65 4.85
N PHE A 12 -14.55 -2.67 4.69
CA PHE A 12 -15.24 -3.70 3.91
C PHE A 12 -15.22 -3.37 2.43
N PRO A 13 -14.89 -4.33 1.56
CA PRO A 13 -15.04 -4.12 0.13
C PRO A 13 -16.49 -3.91 -0.27
N LYS A 14 -16.73 -2.92 -1.13
CA LYS A 14 -18.02 -2.67 -1.77
C LYS A 14 -18.02 -3.11 -3.22
N GLN A 15 -16.94 -2.79 -3.93
CA GLN A 15 -16.82 -3.08 -5.36
C GLN A 15 -15.40 -3.55 -5.66
N SER A 16 -15.26 -4.60 -6.47
CA SER A 16 -13.99 -5.02 -7.05
C SER A 16 -14.12 -5.09 -8.56
N LYS A 17 -13.15 -4.52 -9.28
CA LYS A 17 -13.11 -4.59 -10.74
C LYS A 17 -11.70 -4.87 -11.22
N VAL A 18 -11.57 -5.86 -12.11
CA VAL A 18 -10.30 -6.24 -12.72
C VAL A 18 -10.20 -5.58 -14.09
N PHE A 19 -9.12 -4.83 -14.29
CA PHE A 19 -8.80 -4.12 -15.52
C PHE A 19 -7.59 -4.75 -16.21
N GLU A 20 -7.46 -4.51 -17.51
CA GLU A 20 -6.27 -4.88 -18.27
C GLU A 20 -5.01 -4.16 -17.74
N GLY A 21 -3.85 -4.79 -17.93
CA GLY A 21 -2.59 -4.31 -17.35
C GLY A 21 -2.12 -2.94 -17.87
N ASN A 22 -2.59 -2.54 -19.06
CA ASN A 22 -2.16 -1.32 -19.75
C ASN A 22 -3.06 -0.09 -19.51
N VAL A 23 -4.12 -0.23 -18.70
CA VAL A 23 -5.02 0.90 -18.42
C VAL A 23 -4.41 1.79 -17.34
N SER A 24 -4.31 3.10 -17.63
CA SER A 24 -3.85 4.10 -16.67
C SER A 24 -4.85 4.21 -15.51
N GLU A 25 -4.36 4.28 -14.27
CA GLU A 25 -5.19 4.36 -13.05
C GLU A 25 -6.16 5.55 -13.02
N PRO A 26 -5.85 6.73 -13.60
CA PRO A 26 -6.83 7.80 -13.70
C PRO A 26 -8.02 7.45 -14.60
N GLY A 27 -7.80 6.70 -15.68
CA GLY A 27 -8.85 6.36 -16.66
C GLY A 27 -9.88 5.36 -16.12
N THR A 28 -9.57 4.63 -15.04
CA THR A 28 -10.48 3.63 -14.48
C THR A 28 -11.57 4.21 -13.59
N LEU A 29 -11.46 5.47 -13.13
CA LEU A 29 -12.37 6.07 -12.15
C LEU A 29 -13.81 6.17 -12.65
N LYS A 30 -14.00 6.53 -13.92
CA LYS A 30 -15.34 6.68 -14.52
C LYS A 30 -16.16 5.40 -14.39
N ASP A 31 -15.57 4.27 -14.79
CA ASP A 31 -16.16 2.94 -14.72
C ASP A 31 -16.57 2.53 -13.30
N ILE A 32 -15.80 2.98 -12.30
CA ILE A 32 -16.06 2.70 -10.89
C ILE A 32 -17.24 3.54 -10.42
N LEU A 33 -17.24 4.84 -10.70
CA LEU A 33 -18.33 5.74 -10.33
C LEU A 33 -19.66 5.33 -11.00
N ASP A 34 -19.62 4.90 -12.25
CA ASP A 34 -20.80 4.37 -12.95
C ASP A 34 -21.29 3.04 -12.32
N GLY A 35 -20.38 2.22 -11.81
CA GLY A 35 -20.73 1.02 -11.03
C GLY A 35 -21.40 1.36 -9.70
N LEU A 36 -20.84 2.34 -8.97
CA LEU A 36 -21.39 2.80 -7.69
C LEU A 36 -22.79 3.40 -7.84
N LYS A 37 -23.08 4.08 -8.95
CA LYS A 37 -24.43 4.62 -9.25
C LYS A 37 -25.47 3.52 -9.46
N LYS A 38 -25.09 2.37 -10.03
CA LYS A 38 -26.02 1.25 -10.20
C LYS A 38 -26.45 0.64 -8.85
N GLU A 39 -25.66 0.87 -7.81
CA GLU A 39 -25.94 0.45 -6.43
C GLU A 39 -26.71 1.51 -5.62
N ASP A 40 -27.07 2.67 -6.21
CA ASP A 40 -27.73 3.79 -5.52
C ASP A 40 -29.08 3.44 -4.85
N GLY A 41 -29.69 2.30 -5.19
CA GLY A 41 -30.84 1.78 -4.46
C GLY A 41 -30.55 1.32 -3.01
N MET A 42 -29.28 1.09 -2.65
CA MET A 42 -28.88 0.56 -1.33
C MET A 42 -28.19 1.57 -0.42
N PHE A 43 -27.63 2.67 -0.93
CA PHE A 43 -26.87 3.64 -0.13
C PHE A 43 -27.10 5.07 -0.63
N SER A 44 -27.28 6.02 0.30
CA SER A 44 -27.57 7.44 0.04
C SER A 44 -26.58 8.12 -0.91
N ASN A 45 -27.06 9.12 -1.65
CA ASN A 45 -26.28 9.91 -2.62
C ASN A 45 -25.16 10.76 -1.98
N ASP A 46 -25.11 10.89 -0.65
CA ASP A 46 -24.10 11.67 0.09
C ASP A 46 -22.75 10.94 0.27
N ARG A 47 -22.31 10.19 -0.74
CA ARG A 47 -21.04 9.46 -0.65
C ARG A 47 -19.85 10.42 -0.82
N THR A 48 -18.89 10.31 0.09
CA THR A 48 -17.58 10.98 -0.04
C THR A 48 -16.55 10.01 -0.59
N ILE A 49 -16.00 10.31 -1.76
CA ILE A 49 -14.93 9.55 -2.38
C ILE A 49 -13.59 10.04 -1.85
N VAL A 50 -12.85 9.16 -1.18
CA VAL A 50 -11.48 9.42 -0.72
C VAL A 50 -10.50 8.71 -1.64
N MET A 51 -9.50 9.41 -2.17
CA MET A 51 -8.51 8.81 -3.06
C MET A 51 -7.11 9.42 -2.92
N ASP A 52 -6.12 8.63 -3.33
CA ASP A 52 -4.72 9.04 -3.39
C ASP A 52 -4.49 10.15 -4.44
N ALA A 53 -3.50 11.01 -4.18
CA ALA A 53 -2.96 11.99 -5.11
C ALA A 53 -2.73 11.39 -6.51
N GLY A 54 -2.24 10.14 -6.60
CA GLY A 54 -1.97 9.46 -7.88
C GLY A 54 -3.18 9.32 -8.81
N ILE A 55 -4.39 9.28 -8.27
CA ILE A 55 -5.66 9.11 -9.01
C ILE A 55 -6.42 10.43 -9.14
N ALA A 56 -6.21 11.37 -8.21
CA ALA A 56 -6.90 12.67 -8.15
C ALA A 56 -6.44 13.69 -9.22
N THR A 57 -6.60 13.40 -10.51
CA THR A 57 -6.39 14.41 -11.58
C THR A 57 -7.53 15.42 -11.59
N GLU A 58 -7.33 16.59 -12.20
CA GLU A 58 -8.41 17.58 -12.35
C GLU A 58 -9.59 17.02 -13.14
N GLU A 59 -9.33 16.22 -14.19
CA GLU A 59 -10.40 15.58 -14.96
C GLU A 59 -11.21 14.61 -14.09
N ASN A 60 -10.54 13.87 -13.20
CA ASN A 60 -11.18 12.94 -12.28
C ASN A 60 -11.99 13.67 -11.20
N ILE A 61 -11.49 14.77 -10.66
CA ILE A 61 -12.22 15.61 -9.70
C ILE A 61 -13.49 16.18 -10.35
N ALA A 62 -13.37 16.70 -11.58
CA ALA A 62 -14.52 17.17 -12.35
C ALA A 62 -15.55 16.06 -12.60
N LEU A 63 -15.10 14.83 -12.84
CA LEU A 63 -15.97 13.67 -13.07
C LEU A 63 -16.75 13.25 -11.81
N ILE A 64 -16.13 13.32 -10.63
CA ILE A 64 -16.78 13.08 -9.34
C ILE A 64 -17.85 14.16 -9.10
N ARG A 65 -17.50 15.44 -9.28
CA ARG A 65 -18.42 16.58 -9.15
C ARG A 65 -19.63 16.45 -10.08
N LYS A 66 -19.39 16.15 -11.36
CA LYS A 66 -20.45 15.91 -12.36
C LYS A 66 -21.36 14.74 -11.99
N SER A 67 -20.84 13.77 -11.23
CA SER A 67 -21.59 12.62 -10.75
C SER A 67 -22.39 12.89 -9.47
N GLY A 68 -22.31 14.10 -8.90
CA GLY A 68 -23.01 14.48 -7.67
C GLY A 68 -22.33 14.03 -6.37
N TYR A 69 -21.18 13.35 -6.47
CA TYR A 69 -20.48 12.84 -5.30
C TYR A 69 -19.61 13.91 -4.62
N LYS A 70 -19.35 13.69 -3.34
CA LYS A 70 -18.39 14.48 -2.56
C LYS A 70 -17.00 13.84 -2.65
N TYR A 71 -15.93 14.59 -2.39
CA TYR A 71 -14.58 14.01 -2.36
C TYR A 71 -13.67 14.63 -1.31
N VAL A 72 -12.67 13.86 -0.88
CA VAL A 72 -11.51 14.36 -0.13
C VAL A 72 -10.26 13.77 -0.79
N VAL A 73 -9.36 14.62 -1.29
CA VAL A 73 -8.16 14.19 -2.01
C VAL A 73 -6.94 15.00 -1.59
N VAL A 74 -5.75 14.45 -1.76
CA VAL A 74 -4.52 15.24 -1.66
C VAL A 74 -4.40 16.09 -2.93
N SER A 75 -4.28 17.39 -2.76
CA SER A 75 -4.03 18.33 -3.85
C SER A 75 -2.73 17.99 -4.55
N ARG A 76 -2.77 17.94 -5.89
CA ARG A 76 -1.55 17.82 -6.71
C ARG A 76 -0.82 19.16 -6.87
N LYS A 77 -1.48 20.27 -6.55
CA LYS A 77 -0.86 21.59 -6.57
C LYS A 77 0.17 21.66 -5.46
N LYS A 78 1.44 21.78 -5.84
CA LYS A 78 2.59 21.65 -4.93
C LYS A 78 2.88 22.91 -4.13
N SER A 79 2.52 24.07 -4.67
CA SER A 79 2.70 25.36 -4.02
C SER A 79 1.41 26.16 -4.10
N PHE A 80 1.04 26.74 -2.97
CA PHE A 80 0.05 27.80 -2.87
C PHE A 80 0.84 29.06 -2.54
N GLU A 81 0.41 30.21 -3.04
CA GLU A 81 0.99 31.49 -2.63
C GLU A 81 0.80 31.65 -1.12
N ASP A 82 1.76 32.24 -0.42
CA ASP A 82 1.69 32.37 1.05
C ASP A 82 0.43 33.14 1.49
N THR A 83 -0.04 34.07 0.65
CA THR A 83 -1.28 34.85 0.79
C THR A 83 -2.55 34.01 0.72
N PHE A 84 -2.49 32.78 0.22
CA PHE A 84 -3.63 31.89 0.12
C PHE A 84 -4.08 31.36 1.49
N TRP A 85 -3.15 31.24 2.44
CA TRP A 85 -3.43 30.74 3.78
C TRP A 85 -3.73 31.91 4.72
N PRO A 86 -4.70 31.77 5.63
CA PRO A 86 -4.98 32.81 6.60
C PRO A 86 -3.78 32.98 7.52
N GLU A 87 -3.51 34.22 7.93
CA GLU A 87 -2.50 34.54 8.95
C GLU A 87 -2.88 34.02 10.35
N THR A 88 -4.04 33.37 10.50
CA THR A 88 -4.46 32.75 11.76
C THR A 88 -3.50 31.64 12.20
N ASP A 89 -3.43 31.47 13.52
CA ASP A 89 -2.66 30.41 14.17
C ASP A 89 -3.09 29.02 13.67
N GLU A 90 -2.12 28.10 13.63
CA GLU A 90 -2.39 26.70 13.31
C GLU A 90 -3.20 26.03 14.41
N GLU A 91 -4.32 25.40 14.04
CA GLU A 91 -5.04 24.52 14.94
C GLU A 91 -4.22 23.26 15.15
N LYS A 92 -3.78 23.02 16.39
CA LYS A 92 -3.03 21.81 16.77
C LYS A 92 -3.95 20.83 17.46
N ILE A 93 -4.10 19.64 16.86
CA ILE A 93 -4.88 18.55 17.43
C ILE A 93 -3.95 17.39 17.77
N MET A 94 -4.13 16.81 18.96
CA MET A 94 -3.50 15.53 19.32
C MET A 94 -4.25 14.38 18.67
N LEU A 95 -3.54 13.54 17.93
CA LEU A 95 -4.13 12.35 17.33
C LEU A 95 -4.43 11.29 18.39
N SER A 96 -5.29 10.33 18.04
CA SER A 96 -5.73 9.24 18.91
C SER A 96 -4.61 8.31 19.40
N ASP A 97 -3.41 8.43 18.83
CA ASP A 97 -2.22 7.71 19.30
C ASP A 97 -1.56 8.36 20.54
N GLY A 98 -2.02 9.56 20.93
CA GLY A 98 -1.52 10.33 22.06
C GLY A 98 -0.08 10.82 21.92
N LYS A 99 0.53 10.65 20.74
CA LYS A 99 1.96 10.92 20.49
C LYS A 99 2.20 11.87 19.33
N THR A 100 1.24 11.96 18.41
CA THR A 100 1.39 12.77 17.21
C THR A 100 0.50 14.02 17.30
N THR A 101 1.12 15.19 17.20
CA THR A 101 0.45 16.47 16.97
C THR A 101 0.28 16.71 15.47
N LEU A 102 -0.90 17.20 15.10
CA LEU A 102 -1.22 17.60 13.74
C LEU A 102 -1.58 19.09 13.74
N GLY A 103 -0.75 19.91 13.10
CA GLY A 103 -1.04 21.31 12.81
C GLY A 103 -1.89 21.42 11.55
N MET A 104 -2.92 22.26 11.58
CA MET A 104 -3.88 22.40 10.49
C MET A 104 -4.24 23.86 10.21
N LYS A 105 -4.37 24.20 8.93
CA LYS A 105 -4.98 25.46 8.47
C LYS A 105 -6.04 25.17 7.42
N LEU A 106 -7.27 25.62 7.66
CA LEU A 106 -8.40 25.41 6.76
C LEU A 106 -8.76 26.71 6.04
N VAL A 107 -8.80 26.65 4.71
CA VAL A 107 -9.30 27.69 3.83
C VAL A 107 -10.56 27.17 3.14
N ARG A 108 -11.59 28.01 3.04
CA ARG A 108 -12.78 27.72 2.25
C ARG A 108 -12.91 28.74 1.13
N THR A 109 -13.11 28.25 -0.08
CA THR A 109 -13.55 29.03 -1.25
C THR A 109 -15.07 28.82 -1.42
N GLU A 110 -15.66 29.47 -2.43
CA GLU A 110 -17.11 29.33 -2.69
C GLU A 110 -17.53 27.88 -3.00
N GLU A 111 -16.65 27.07 -3.60
CA GLU A 111 -16.98 25.71 -4.04
C GLU A 111 -16.16 24.60 -3.37
N GLU A 112 -15.02 24.93 -2.75
CA GLU A 112 -14.06 23.96 -2.24
C GLU A 112 -13.46 24.38 -0.90
N ALA A 113 -12.95 23.42 -0.16
CA ALA A 113 -12.12 23.67 1.01
C ALA A 113 -10.73 23.05 0.83
N PHE A 114 -9.73 23.74 1.34
CA PHE A 114 -8.32 23.37 1.32
C PHE A 114 -7.81 23.30 2.76
N LEU A 115 -7.29 22.13 3.15
CA LEU A 115 -6.75 21.91 4.49
C LEU A 115 -5.25 21.64 4.38
N LEU A 116 -4.43 22.60 4.82
CA LEU A 116 -3.01 22.40 5.03
C LEU A 116 -2.82 21.53 6.27
N CYS A 117 -2.07 20.44 6.13
CA CYS A 117 -1.75 19.54 7.23
C CYS A 117 -0.24 19.45 7.42
N HIS A 118 0.22 19.68 8.64
CA HIS A 118 1.61 19.57 9.08
C HIS A 118 1.73 18.53 10.21
N SER A 119 2.57 17.52 10.05
CA SER A 119 2.74 16.45 11.03
C SER A 119 4.21 16.02 11.17
N GLU A 120 4.73 16.08 12.40
CA GLU A 120 6.10 15.68 12.76
C GLU A 120 6.39 14.20 12.42
N ALA A 121 5.42 13.31 12.64
CA ALA A 121 5.57 11.89 12.32
C ALA A 121 5.69 11.64 10.81
N LYS A 122 4.98 12.45 10.01
CA LYS A 122 5.04 12.36 8.54
C LYS A 122 6.33 13.01 8.02
N GLU A 123 6.78 14.10 8.63
CA GLU A 123 8.09 14.70 8.38
C GLU A 123 9.21 13.68 8.59
N ALA A 124 9.21 12.91 9.69
CA ALA A 124 10.20 11.86 9.93
C ALA A 124 10.15 10.73 8.87
N LYS A 125 8.95 10.32 8.44
CA LYS A 125 8.78 9.32 7.38
C LYS A 125 9.29 9.85 6.04
N GLU A 126 8.97 11.08 5.70
CA GLU A 126 9.39 11.74 4.45
C GLU A 126 10.89 12.06 4.46
N ALA A 127 11.48 12.40 5.61
CA ALA A 127 12.93 12.53 5.78
C ALA A 127 13.65 11.19 5.52
N LYS A 128 13.05 10.07 5.95
CA LYS A 128 13.55 8.73 5.63
C LYS A 128 13.37 8.41 4.14
N GLU A 129 12.25 8.75 3.53
CA GLU A 129 12.07 8.57 2.08
C GLU A 129 13.02 9.45 1.27
N LYS A 130 13.31 10.68 1.73
CA LYS A 130 14.29 11.60 1.16
C LYS A 130 15.70 11.04 1.28
N SER A 131 16.10 10.49 2.42
CA SER A 131 17.44 9.88 2.55
C SER A 131 17.59 8.68 1.61
N ILE A 132 16.54 7.88 1.43
CA ILE A 132 16.51 6.79 0.45
C ILE A 132 16.58 7.33 -0.99
N LEU A 133 15.85 8.41 -1.30
CA LEU A 133 15.84 9.03 -2.63
C LEU A 133 17.19 9.65 -2.96
N SER A 134 17.74 10.47 -2.05
CA SER A 134 19.06 11.08 -2.13
C SER A 134 20.16 10.04 -2.34
N LEU A 135 20.13 8.92 -1.60
CA LEU A 135 21.10 7.84 -1.80
C LEU A 135 20.98 7.20 -3.20
N LYS A 136 19.76 7.07 -3.74
CA LYS A 136 19.55 6.57 -5.11
C LYS A 136 20.00 7.56 -6.16
N GLU A 137 19.75 8.86 -5.96
CA GLU A 137 20.21 9.94 -6.82
C GLU A 137 21.73 9.99 -6.87
N GLN A 138 22.39 10.01 -5.71
CA GLN A 138 23.84 9.99 -5.60
C GLN A 138 24.45 8.81 -6.35
N ARG A 139 23.97 7.59 -6.09
CA ARG A 139 24.46 6.38 -6.79
C ARG A 139 24.18 6.40 -8.29
N PHE A 140 23.11 7.05 -8.72
CA PHE A 140 22.77 7.20 -10.14
C PHE A 140 23.69 8.20 -10.82
N GLU A 141 23.96 9.35 -10.19
CA GLU A 141 24.90 10.37 -10.66
C GLU A 141 26.33 9.81 -10.72
N GLU A 142 26.79 9.12 -9.66
CA GLU A 142 28.08 8.41 -9.64
C GLU A 142 28.20 7.41 -10.80
N ALA A 143 27.13 6.65 -11.08
CA ALA A 143 27.12 5.69 -12.18
C ALA A 143 27.15 6.37 -13.56
N LEU A 144 26.49 7.52 -13.74
CA LEU A 144 26.54 8.31 -14.97
C LEU A 144 27.93 8.94 -15.16
N SER A 145 28.51 9.51 -14.11
CA SER A 145 29.87 10.04 -14.10
C SER A 145 30.91 8.98 -14.42
N ALA A 146 30.77 7.77 -13.88
CA ALA A 146 31.65 6.65 -14.20
C ALA A 146 31.56 6.20 -15.67
N ILE A 147 30.40 6.36 -16.32
CA ILE A 147 30.28 6.14 -17.76
C ILE A 147 30.97 7.27 -18.51
N LYS A 148 30.74 8.53 -18.13
CA LYS A 148 31.38 9.71 -18.72
C LYS A 148 32.90 9.63 -18.67
N GLU A 149 33.50 9.41 -17.50
CA GLU A 149 34.95 9.19 -17.34
C GLU A 149 35.45 7.98 -18.14
N GLY A 150 34.59 6.96 -18.30
CA GLY A 150 34.88 5.80 -19.12
C GLY A 150 34.97 6.09 -20.62
N LEU A 151 34.32 7.15 -21.12
CA LEU A 151 34.40 7.57 -22.52
C LEU A 151 35.73 8.27 -22.83
N GLU A 152 36.38 8.89 -21.85
CA GLU A 152 37.69 9.54 -22.00
C GLU A 152 38.84 8.53 -22.06
N LYS A 153 38.71 7.38 -21.40
CA LYS A 153 39.78 6.37 -21.30
C LYS A 153 39.96 5.56 -22.60
N PRO A 154 41.21 5.21 -22.99
CA PRO A 154 41.47 4.34 -24.13
C PRO A 154 41.00 2.89 -23.87
N LYS A 155 40.66 2.15 -24.93
CA LYS A 155 40.18 0.74 -24.92
C LYS A 155 38.85 0.48 -24.17
N ARG A 156 38.06 1.50 -23.86
CA ARG A 156 36.69 1.35 -23.34
C ARG A 156 35.64 1.29 -24.46
N GLN A 157 34.50 0.69 -24.16
CA GLN A 157 33.35 0.61 -25.08
C GLN A 157 32.72 2.00 -25.27
N LYS A 158 32.71 2.51 -26.51
CA LYS A 158 32.20 3.85 -26.87
C LYS A 158 31.03 3.82 -27.84
N LYS A 159 30.57 2.64 -28.28
CA LYS A 159 29.44 2.53 -29.22
C LYS A 159 28.18 3.16 -28.60
N TYR A 160 27.55 4.07 -29.32
CA TYR A 160 26.40 4.85 -28.85
C TYR A 160 25.26 3.98 -28.32
N ASP A 161 24.81 2.99 -29.11
CA ASP A 161 23.69 2.11 -28.74
C ASP A 161 23.92 1.41 -27.40
N THR A 162 25.14 0.90 -27.18
CA THR A 162 25.52 0.20 -25.95
C THR A 162 25.55 1.14 -24.74
N ILE A 163 25.92 2.41 -24.95
CA ILE A 163 25.89 3.43 -23.90
C ILE A 163 24.45 3.80 -23.56
N ILE A 164 23.57 3.95 -24.57
CA ILE A 164 22.14 4.18 -24.34
C ILE A 164 21.50 3.02 -23.57
N GLU A 165 21.75 1.78 -23.97
CA GLU A 165 21.23 0.61 -23.24
C GLU A 165 21.71 0.59 -21.79
N ARG A 166 22.98 0.93 -21.56
CA ARG A 166 23.56 0.98 -20.22
C ARG A 166 22.89 2.07 -19.37
N ILE A 167 22.65 3.24 -19.95
CA ILE A 167 21.87 4.31 -19.29
C ILE A 167 20.45 3.83 -19.02
N GLY A 168 19.81 3.13 -19.96
CA GLY A 168 18.49 2.50 -19.77
C GLY A 168 18.44 1.56 -18.57
N ARG A 169 19.43 0.67 -18.45
CA ARG A 169 19.58 -0.24 -17.30
C ARG A 169 19.82 0.51 -15.99
N LEU A 170 20.55 1.62 -16.01
CA LEU A 170 20.69 2.49 -14.83
C LEU A 170 19.35 3.12 -14.44
N LYS A 171 18.59 3.64 -15.41
CA LYS A 171 17.25 4.21 -15.17
C LYS A 171 16.33 3.17 -14.52
N GLU A 172 16.35 1.93 -15.00
CA GLU A 172 15.56 0.83 -14.45
C GLU A 172 16.01 0.42 -13.04
N ARG A 173 17.32 0.29 -12.82
CA ARG A 173 17.91 -0.14 -11.54
C ARG A 173 17.62 0.84 -10.40
N TYR A 174 17.81 2.13 -10.64
CA TYR A 174 17.70 3.15 -9.59
C TYR A 174 16.32 3.81 -9.53
N LYS A 175 15.52 3.72 -10.60
CA LYS A 175 14.16 4.28 -10.71
C LYS A 175 14.06 5.79 -10.43
N VAL A 176 15.18 6.52 -10.62
CA VAL A 176 15.27 7.99 -10.52
C VAL A 176 15.54 8.65 -11.88
N GLY A 177 15.61 7.86 -12.95
CA GLY A 177 15.98 8.35 -14.28
C GLY A 177 15.04 9.38 -14.88
N ASN A 178 13.80 9.48 -14.37
CA ASN A 178 12.81 10.49 -14.75
C ASN A 178 13.05 11.86 -14.10
N LEU A 179 13.92 11.96 -13.09
CA LEU A 179 14.30 13.21 -12.42
C LEU A 179 15.44 13.94 -13.16
N TYR A 180 16.00 13.31 -14.20
CA TYR A 180 17.15 13.82 -14.93
C TYR A 180 16.85 13.95 -16.42
N THR A 181 17.26 15.08 -17.00
CA THR A 181 17.40 15.24 -18.44
C THR A 181 18.80 14.78 -18.82
N ILE A 182 18.91 13.66 -19.53
CA ILE A 182 20.19 13.06 -19.96
C ILE A 182 20.32 13.23 -21.47
N LYS A 183 21.37 13.91 -21.91
CA LYS A 183 21.78 14.04 -23.31
C LYS A 183 23.11 13.33 -23.52
N VAL A 184 23.17 12.47 -24.53
CA VAL A 184 24.40 11.79 -24.95
C VAL A 184 24.83 12.42 -26.26
N GLU A 185 26.00 13.04 -26.28
CA GLU A 185 26.62 13.58 -27.50
C GLU A 185 27.35 12.46 -28.24
N GLN A 186 27.29 12.49 -29.57
CA GLN A 186 27.90 11.45 -30.41
C GLN A 186 28.59 12.03 -31.64
N THR A 187 29.65 11.34 -32.07
CA THR A 187 30.34 11.57 -33.35
C THR A 187 30.61 10.19 -33.97
N ASP A 188 30.27 9.99 -35.24
CA ASP A 188 30.47 8.74 -35.99
C ASP A 188 29.97 7.48 -35.25
N GLY A 189 28.78 7.54 -34.65
CA GLY A 189 28.17 6.42 -33.92
C GLY A 189 28.85 6.05 -32.59
N LYS A 190 29.79 6.89 -32.12
CA LYS A 190 30.45 6.77 -30.81
C LYS A 190 29.99 7.88 -29.89
N ALA A 191 29.65 7.53 -28.65
CA ALA A 191 29.34 8.50 -27.61
C ALA A 191 30.62 9.23 -27.20
N THR A 192 30.56 10.57 -27.18
CA THR A 192 31.69 11.46 -26.86
C THR A 192 31.54 12.08 -25.47
N ASP A 193 30.33 12.48 -25.09
CA ASP A 193 30.04 13.03 -23.76
C ASP A 193 28.63 12.65 -23.30
N ILE A 194 28.42 12.72 -21.98
CA ILE A 194 27.11 12.55 -21.34
C ILE A 194 26.87 13.77 -20.46
N LYS A 195 25.83 14.53 -20.78
CA LYS A 195 25.35 15.67 -19.99
C LYS A 195 24.07 15.28 -19.29
N PHE A 196 24.04 15.40 -17.96
CA PHE A 196 22.86 15.16 -17.16
C PHE A 196 22.61 16.33 -16.21
N LYS A 197 21.35 16.73 -16.08
CA LYS A 197 20.91 17.78 -15.15
C LYS A 197 19.58 17.38 -14.52
N LYS A 198 19.41 17.71 -13.23
CA LYS A 198 18.11 17.63 -12.55
C LYS A 198 17.08 18.47 -13.30
N ASN A 199 15.89 17.91 -13.51
CA ASN A 199 14.78 18.60 -14.18
C ASN A 199 13.86 19.28 -13.15
N ALA A 200 12.85 20.01 -13.63
CA ALA A 200 11.87 20.67 -12.78
C ALA A 200 11.10 19.70 -11.86
N GLN A 201 11.00 18.41 -12.22
CA GLN A 201 10.35 17.40 -11.37
C GLN A 201 11.20 17.03 -10.15
N ALA A 202 12.53 17.06 -10.27
CA ALA A 202 13.46 16.86 -9.17
C ALA A 202 13.38 18.01 -8.16
N GLN A 203 13.46 19.25 -8.66
CA GLN A 203 13.36 20.46 -7.83
C GLN A 203 12.01 20.52 -7.08
N ALA A 204 10.90 20.26 -7.78
CA ALA A 204 9.58 20.23 -7.19
C ALA A 204 9.32 19.02 -6.26
N LYS A 205 10.25 18.05 -6.15
CA LYS A 205 10.21 16.98 -5.14
C LYS A 205 11.03 17.35 -3.90
N GLU A 206 12.07 18.17 -4.08
CA GLU A 206 12.91 18.67 -2.99
C GLU A 206 12.21 19.76 -2.17
N GLU A 207 11.30 20.54 -2.77
CA GLU A 207 10.56 21.64 -2.11
C GLU A 207 9.28 21.21 -1.36
N ALA A 208 8.71 20.05 -1.70
CA ALA A 208 7.43 19.58 -1.13
C ALA A 208 7.62 18.83 0.21
N ILE A 209 8.23 19.48 1.20
CA ILE A 209 8.64 18.82 2.46
C ILE A 209 7.59 19.01 3.56
N GLY A 210 7.14 17.91 4.17
CA GLY A 210 6.47 17.87 5.47
C GLY A 210 5.05 18.42 5.51
N THR A 211 4.57 18.95 4.40
CA THR A 211 3.29 19.64 4.31
C THR A 211 2.52 19.13 3.12
N TYR A 212 1.26 18.77 3.33
CA TYR A 212 0.36 18.35 2.27
C TYR A 212 -0.96 19.08 2.41
N VAL A 213 -1.58 19.34 1.26
CA VAL A 213 -2.87 20.03 1.20
C VAL A 213 -3.92 19.03 0.82
N LEU A 214 -4.97 18.92 1.64
CA LEU A 214 -6.19 18.21 1.28
C LEU A 214 -7.14 19.18 0.59
N ARG A 215 -7.81 18.72 -0.47
CA ARG A 215 -8.80 19.46 -1.25
C ARG A 215 -10.12 18.68 -1.21
N THR A 216 -11.23 19.38 -1.01
CA THR A 216 -12.56 18.77 -0.85
C THR A 216 -13.67 19.71 -1.32
N ASN A 217 -14.81 19.16 -1.74
CA ASN A 217 -16.06 19.92 -1.95
C ASN A 217 -17.07 19.75 -0.78
N ARG A 218 -16.61 19.25 0.37
CA ARG A 218 -17.34 19.20 1.65
C ARG A 218 -17.04 20.46 2.47
N LEU A 219 -17.79 21.53 2.18
CA LEU A 219 -17.69 22.80 2.93
C LEU A 219 -18.26 22.71 4.34
N ASP A 220 -19.11 21.70 4.58
CA ASP A 220 -19.80 21.39 5.81
C ASP A 220 -18.90 20.80 6.91
N LEU A 221 -17.72 20.30 6.56
CA LEU A 221 -16.83 19.61 7.48
C LEU A 221 -15.80 20.54 8.14
N SER A 222 -15.40 20.18 9.35
CA SER A 222 -14.25 20.74 10.06
C SER A 222 -12.91 20.21 9.54
N GLY A 223 -11.80 20.89 9.86
CA GLY A 223 -10.46 20.43 9.50
C GLY A 223 -10.14 19.05 10.07
N GLU A 224 -10.57 18.76 11.30
CA GLU A 224 -10.39 17.46 11.93
C GLU A 224 -11.12 16.35 11.18
N GLU A 225 -12.38 16.58 10.78
CA GLU A 225 -13.18 15.61 10.05
C GLU A 225 -12.62 15.33 8.66
N ILE A 226 -12.20 16.37 7.92
CA ILE A 226 -11.54 16.23 6.62
C ILE A 226 -10.27 15.40 6.77
N SER A 227 -9.44 15.70 7.78
CA SER A 227 -8.22 14.97 8.04
C SER A 227 -8.49 13.51 8.43
N LYS A 228 -9.52 13.25 9.25
CA LYS A 228 -9.96 11.90 9.64
C LYS A 228 -10.42 11.09 8.43
N LEU A 229 -11.22 11.68 7.54
CA LEU A 229 -11.64 11.05 6.28
C LEU A 229 -10.42 10.71 5.41
N HIS A 230 -9.47 11.63 5.24
CA HIS A 230 -8.26 11.32 4.48
C HIS A 230 -7.42 10.19 5.14
N ARG A 231 -7.27 10.19 6.47
CA ARG A 231 -6.53 9.12 7.18
C ARG A 231 -7.18 7.74 7.03
N SER A 232 -8.47 7.65 6.75
CA SER A 232 -9.12 6.38 6.41
C SER A 232 -8.49 5.71 5.18
N LEU A 233 -7.84 6.46 4.29
CA LEU A 233 -7.11 5.92 3.15
C LEU A 233 -6.00 4.95 3.57
N SER A 234 -5.37 5.18 4.73
CA SER A 234 -4.39 4.23 5.29
C SER A 234 -5.01 2.88 5.64
N THR A 235 -6.29 2.85 6.04
CA THR A 235 -7.02 1.58 6.25
C THR A 235 -7.20 0.85 4.92
N VAL A 236 -7.49 1.58 3.84
CA VAL A 236 -7.59 1.02 2.49
C VAL A 236 -6.24 0.45 2.03
N GLU A 237 -5.15 1.18 2.21
CA GLU A 237 -3.79 0.71 1.89
C GLU A 237 -3.41 -0.54 2.66
N GLU A 238 -3.72 -0.59 3.96
CA GLU A 238 -3.48 -1.76 4.80
C GLU A 238 -4.30 -2.97 4.33
N SER A 239 -5.57 -2.74 3.94
CA SER A 239 -6.43 -3.74 3.33
C SER A 239 -5.79 -4.34 2.07
N PHE A 240 -5.32 -3.49 1.15
CA PHE A 240 -4.62 -3.91 -0.06
C PHE A 240 -3.31 -4.64 0.21
N LYS A 241 -2.52 -4.16 1.18
CA LYS A 241 -1.28 -4.81 1.59
C LYS A 241 -1.54 -6.21 2.13
N THR A 242 -2.60 -6.36 2.91
CA THR A 242 -3.02 -7.63 3.51
C THR A 242 -3.51 -8.61 2.44
N MET A 243 -4.32 -8.13 1.48
CA MET A 243 -4.72 -8.95 0.33
C MET A 243 -3.52 -9.41 -0.51
N LYS A 244 -2.61 -8.48 -0.84
CA LYS A 244 -1.41 -8.74 -1.65
C LYS A 244 -0.44 -9.72 -1.00
N GLY A 245 -0.25 -9.66 0.31
CA GLY A 245 0.67 -10.52 1.04
C GLY A 245 0.00 -11.75 1.66
N ASN A 246 -0.81 -11.53 2.70
CA ASN A 246 -1.24 -12.60 3.60
C ASN A 246 -2.37 -13.46 3.03
N LEU A 247 -3.19 -12.89 2.15
CA LEU A 247 -4.30 -13.61 1.49
C LEU A 247 -3.92 -14.14 0.10
N GLY A 248 -2.64 -14.08 -0.27
CA GLY A 248 -2.10 -14.81 -1.40
C GLY A 248 -2.36 -14.21 -2.78
N LEU A 249 -2.90 -12.99 -2.89
CA LEU A 249 -3.12 -12.35 -4.20
C LEU A 249 -1.82 -12.19 -5.01
N ARG A 250 -0.68 -12.13 -4.31
CA ARG A 250 0.64 -12.23 -4.93
C ARG A 250 1.50 -13.28 -4.21
N PRO A 251 2.31 -14.06 -4.95
CA PRO A 251 2.46 -14.05 -6.40
C PRO A 251 1.28 -14.72 -7.13
N ASN A 252 0.90 -14.16 -8.29
CA ASN A 252 -0.07 -14.77 -9.19
C ASN A 252 0.68 -15.38 -10.38
N PHE A 253 0.60 -16.70 -10.52
CA PHE A 253 1.27 -17.48 -11.58
C PHE A 253 0.30 -17.95 -12.67
N HIS A 254 -0.92 -17.41 -12.72
CA HIS A 254 -1.88 -17.75 -13.76
C HIS A 254 -1.46 -17.13 -15.10
N HIS A 255 -1.48 -17.95 -16.14
CA HIS A 255 -1.11 -17.55 -17.51
C HIS A 255 -2.29 -17.06 -18.34
N THR A 256 -3.52 -17.31 -17.87
CA THR A 256 -4.76 -16.94 -18.56
C THR A 256 -5.64 -16.07 -17.67
N ASP A 257 -6.62 -15.43 -18.30
CA ASP A 257 -7.42 -14.40 -17.65
C ASP A 257 -8.41 -14.97 -16.64
N THR A 258 -9.11 -16.04 -16.99
CA THR A 258 -10.15 -16.64 -16.14
C THR A 258 -9.63 -17.07 -14.76
N PRO A 259 -8.53 -17.84 -14.64
CA PRO A 259 -7.98 -18.20 -13.34
C PRO A 259 -7.47 -16.99 -12.56
N THR A 260 -6.95 -15.96 -13.25
CA THR A 260 -6.55 -14.69 -12.61
C THR A 260 -7.75 -14.00 -11.97
N ILE A 261 -8.86 -13.89 -12.69
CA ILE A 261 -10.09 -13.26 -12.19
C ILE A 261 -10.67 -14.08 -11.03
N ALA A 262 -10.70 -15.41 -11.15
CA ALA A 262 -11.17 -16.30 -10.09
C ALA A 262 -10.33 -16.16 -8.81
N HIS A 263 -9.01 -16.11 -8.93
CA HIS A 263 -8.11 -15.89 -7.80
C HIS A 263 -8.41 -14.54 -7.13
N VAL A 264 -8.48 -13.45 -7.90
CA VAL A 264 -8.85 -12.13 -7.36
C VAL A 264 -10.16 -12.20 -6.59
N HIS A 265 -11.18 -12.87 -7.14
CA HIS A 265 -12.49 -13.01 -6.52
C HIS A 265 -12.42 -13.75 -5.18
N VAL A 266 -11.73 -14.90 -5.13
CA VAL A 266 -11.52 -15.67 -3.89
C VAL A 266 -10.76 -14.86 -2.85
N THR A 267 -9.74 -14.09 -3.25
CA THR A 267 -9.01 -13.19 -2.33
C THR A 267 -9.96 -12.13 -1.75
N VAL A 268 -10.82 -11.51 -2.56
CA VAL A 268 -11.79 -10.50 -2.09
C VAL A 268 -12.77 -11.12 -1.09
N LEU A 269 -13.25 -12.34 -1.33
CA LEU A 269 -14.12 -13.05 -0.38
C LEU A 269 -13.39 -13.38 0.93
N ALA A 270 -12.16 -13.89 0.86
CA ALA A 270 -11.33 -14.14 2.04
C ALA A 270 -11.09 -12.85 2.85
N TYR A 271 -10.91 -11.73 2.14
CA TYR A 271 -10.73 -10.43 2.77
C TYR A 271 -12.00 -9.93 3.47
N HIS A 272 -13.20 -10.20 2.97
CA HIS A 272 -14.45 -9.87 3.69
C HIS A 272 -14.51 -10.53 5.08
N ILE A 273 -14.11 -11.80 5.16
CA ILE A 273 -14.05 -12.53 6.44
C ILE A 273 -13.05 -11.85 7.37
N LEU A 274 -11.87 -11.50 6.85
CA LEU A 274 -10.84 -10.82 7.61
C LEU A 274 -11.27 -9.43 8.09
N ALA A 275 -11.91 -8.63 7.24
CA ALA A 275 -12.47 -7.33 7.59
C ALA A 275 -13.48 -7.46 8.75
N GLY A 276 -14.32 -8.50 8.72
CA GLY A 276 -15.23 -8.85 9.82
C GLY A 276 -14.51 -9.16 11.14
N ILE A 277 -13.44 -9.95 11.10
CA ILE A 277 -12.61 -10.26 12.27
C ILE A 277 -11.98 -8.98 12.84
N LEU A 278 -11.39 -8.15 11.98
CA LEU A 278 -10.74 -6.89 12.38
C LEU A 278 -11.74 -5.88 12.92
N LYS A 279 -12.95 -5.78 12.35
CA LYS A 279 -14.04 -4.95 12.89
C LYS A 279 -14.42 -5.41 14.30
N LYS A 280 -14.68 -6.70 14.50
CA LYS A 280 -15.02 -7.25 15.84
C LYS A 280 -13.95 -6.93 16.88
N LEU A 281 -12.67 -7.11 16.53
CA LEU A 281 -11.55 -6.80 17.42
C LEU A 281 -11.48 -5.30 17.75
N ARG A 282 -11.59 -4.42 16.75
CA ARG A 282 -11.57 -2.96 16.94
C ARG A 282 -12.72 -2.49 17.83
N THR A 283 -13.94 -2.94 17.58
CA THR A 283 -15.11 -2.61 18.41
C THR A 283 -14.92 -3.08 19.86
N ALA A 284 -14.14 -4.13 20.08
CA ALA A 284 -13.86 -4.67 21.40
C ALA A 284 -12.58 -4.07 22.06
N GLY A 285 -11.99 -3.04 21.46
CA GLY A 285 -10.84 -2.27 21.97
C GLY A 285 -9.46 -2.78 21.53
N VAL A 286 -9.38 -3.72 20.59
CA VAL A 286 -8.12 -4.29 20.09
C VAL A 286 -7.81 -3.73 18.70
N HIS A 287 -6.85 -2.82 18.62
CA HIS A 287 -6.47 -2.10 17.39
C HIS A 287 -5.21 -2.65 16.72
N TYR A 288 -4.98 -3.96 16.79
CA TYR A 288 -3.84 -4.59 16.12
C TYR A 288 -4.07 -4.74 14.62
N ASN A 289 -3.01 -4.52 13.84
CA ASN A 289 -3.00 -4.92 12.43
C ASN A 289 -3.01 -6.45 12.28
N TRP A 290 -3.38 -6.93 11.09
CA TRP A 290 -3.48 -8.37 10.83
C TRP A 290 -2.16 -9.13 11.01
N ASN A 291 -1.02 -8.53 10.68
CA ASN A 291 0.29 -9.17 10.86
C ASN A 291 0.60 -9.40 12.35
N THR A 292 0.29 -8.42 13.20
CA THR A 292 0.44 -8.53 14.64
C THR A 292 -0.45 -9.64 15.19
N ILE A 293 -1.72 -9.68 14.79
CA ILE A 293 -2.66 -10.74 15.19
C ILE A 293 -2.12 -12.11 14.75
N ARG A 294 -1.74 -12.26 13.49
CA ARG A 294 -1.17 -13.50 12.95
C ARG A 294 0.08 -13.92 13.71
N ASN A 295 1.01 -13.01 13.99
CA ASN A 295 2.25 -13.32 14.71
C ASN A 295 1.97 -13.76 16.15
N ILE A 296 1.02 -13.11 16.84
CA ILE A 296 0.59 -13.52 18.18
C ILE A 296 -0.03 -14.91 18.13
N LEU A 297 -0.93 -15.18 17.18
CA LEU A 297 -1.63 -16.47 17.10
C LEU A 297 -0.76 -17.60 16.55
N ALA A 298 0.27 -17.31 15.75
CA ALA A 298 1.13 -18.31 15.11
C ALA A 298 1.89 -19.21 16.09
N THR A 299 2.10 -18.75 17.34
CA THR A 299 2.77 -19.53 18.38
C THR A 299 1.84 -20.50 19.11
N HIS A 300 0.51 -20.38 18.92
CA HIS A 300 -0.45 -21.37 19.43
C HIS A 300 -0.59 -22.50 18.41
N ILE A 301 0.11 -23.60 18.67
CA ILE A 301 0.26 -24.71 17.73
C ILE A 301 -0.38 -25.99 18.25
N ARG A 302 -0.54 -26.95 17.34
CA ARG A 302 -0.92 -28.31 17.68
C ARG A 302 0.33 -29.20 17.69
N VAL A 303 0.60 -29.81 18.84
CA VAL A 303 1.72 -30.74 19.04
C VAL A 303 1.21 -32.16 18.92
N THR A 304 1.98 -33.02 18.25
CA THR A 304 1.77 -34.47 18.22
C THR A 304 2.88 -35.13 19.02
N THR A 305 2.53 -35.79 20.12
CA THR A 305 3.44 -36.61 20.90
C THR A 305 3.24 -38.06 20.50
N THR A 306 4.29 -38.67 19.96
CA THR A 306 4.29 -40.06 19.48
C THR A 306 5.01 -40.94 20.49
N MET A 307 4.36 -42.03 20.91
CA MET A 307 4.91 -42.98 21.87
C MET A 307 4.78 -44.41 21.35
N ASN A 308 5.84 -45.20 21.48
CA ASN A 308 5.80 -46.62 21.18
C ASN A 308 5.31 -47.40 22.40
N THR A 309 4.45 -48.37 22.16
CA THR A 309 3.95 -49.29 23.20
C THR A 309 4.70 -50.61 23.13
N LYS A 310 4.73 -51.35 24.25
CA LYS A 310 5.33 -52.69 24.32
C LYS A 310 4.68 -53.67 23.33
N ASP A 311 3.42 -53.43 22.96
CA ASP A 311 2.65 -54.27 22.03
C ASP A 311 2.91 -53.96 20.54
N GLY A 312 4.02 -53.29 20.20
CA GLY A 312 4.37 -52.96 18.81
C GLY A 312 3.43 -51.95 18.13
N CYS A 313 2.63 -51.21 18.90
CA CYS A 313 1.78 -50.13 18.39
C CYS A 313 2.40 -48.75 18.67
N VAL A 314 2.02 -47.77 17.85
CA VAL A 314 2.31 -46.35 18.02
C VAL A 314 1.06 -45.64 18.54
N ILE A 315 1.23 -44.79 19.54
CA ILE A 315 0.19 -43.89 20.04
C ILE A 315 0.59 -42.45 19.70
N ASP A 316 -0.22 -41.78 18.89
CA ASP A 316 -0.12 -40.35 18.63
C ASP A 316 -1.15 -39.59 19.48
N VAL A 317 -0.66 -38.75 20.38
CA VAL A 317 -1.47 -37.81 21.15
C VAL A 317 -1.33 -36.42 20.54
N ARG A 318 -2.41 -35.90 19.97
CA ARG A 318 -2.44 -34.56 19.36
C ARG A 318 -3.18 -33.57 20.25
N THR A 319 -2.45 -32.61 20.81
CA THR A 319 -2.97 -31.60 21.75
C THR A 319 -2.53 -30.19 21.33
N CYS A 320 -3.36 -29.18 21.59
CA CYS A 320 -2.97 -27.78 21.42
C CYS A 320 -2.10 -27.32 22.60
N THR A 321 -1.16 -26.42 22.34
CA THR A 321 -0.41 -25.76 23.42
C THR A 321 -1.33 -24.87 24.26
N ALA A 322 -0.91 -24.54 25.49
CA ALA A 322 -1.66 -23.57 26.29
C ALA A 322 -1.53 -22.17 25.66
N PRO A 323 -2.62 -21.41 25.49
CA PRO A 323 -2.55 -20.07 24.95
C PRO A 323 -1.90 -19.08 25.92
N THR A 324 -1.16 -18.13 25.38
CA THR A 324 -0.60 -16.98 26.10
C THR A 324 -1.68 -15.96 26.45
N GLU A 325 -1.41 -15.03 27.37
CA GLU A 325 -2.35 -13.95 27.74
C GLU A 325 -2.82 -13.11 26.54
N LYS A 326 -1.91 -12.81 25.61
CA LYS A 326 -2.25 -12.07 24.38
C LYS A 326 -3.19 -12.88 23.49
N GLN A 327 -3.00 -14.19 23.38
CA GLN A 327 -3.88 -15.07 22.61
C GLN A 327 -5.25 -15.21 23.28
N HIS A 328 -5.28 -15.38 24.61
CA HIS A 328 -6.51 -15.37 25.40
C HIS A 328 -7.33 -14.10 25.18
N THR A 329 -6.66 -12.94 25.19
CA THR A 329 -7.30 -11.65 24.93
C THR A 329 -7.99 -11.65 23.57
N ILE A 330 -7.30 -12.07 22.50
CA ILE A 330 -7.86 -12.15 21.15
C ILE A 330 -9.04 -13.12 21.11
N TYR A 331 -8.91 -14.31 21.69
CA TYR A 331 -9.96 -15.33 21.68
C TYR A 331 -11.20 -14.92 22.46
N ASN A 332 -11.04 -14.30 23.62
CA ASN A 332 -12.14 -13.75 24.42
C ASN A 332 -12.90 -12.68 23.64
N LYS A 333 -12.18 -11.75 23.00
CA LYS A 333 -12.78 -10.65 22.23
C LYS A 333 -13.50 -11.16 20.97
N LEU A 334 -13.01 -12.25 20.38
CA LEU A 334 -13.68 -12.94 19.27
C LEU A 334 -14.76 -13.94 19.70
N GLN A 335 -14.92 -14.17 21.01
CA GLN A 335 -15.84 -15.16 21.58
C GLN A 335 -15.60 -16.58 21.04
N ILE A 336 -14.33 -16.98 20.90
CA ILE A 336 -13.95 -18.32 20.44
C ILE A 336 -13.26 -19.13 21.54
N LYS A 337 -13.36 -20.46 21.44
CA LYS A 337 -12.75 -21.38 22.40
C LYS A 337 -11.23 -21.19 22.44
N HIS A 338 -10.67 -21.15 23.65
CA HIS A 338 -9.22 -21.00 23.86
C HIS A 338 -8.44 -22.23 23.42
N THR A 339 -9.11 -23.38 23.34
CA THR A 339 -8.57 -24.61 22.75
C THR A 339 -9.38 -24.91 21.48
N PRO A 340 -8.92 -24.43 20.30
CA PRO A 340 -9.68 -24.55 19.06
C PRO A 340 -9.96 -26.00 18.67
N LEU A 341 -9.02 -26.91 18.99
CA LEU A 341 -9.09 -28.32 18.65
C LEU A 341 -8.89 -29.17 19.90
N GLY A 342 -9.84 -30.07 20.19
CA GLY A 342 -9.73 -31.01 21.30
C GLY A 342 -8.58 -32.01 21.14
N ARG A 343 -8.15 -32.58 22.26
CA ARG A 343 -7.17 -33.68 22.30
C ARG A 343 -7.68 -34.86 21.46
N LYS A 344 -6.83 -35.37 20.57
CA LYS A 344 -7.09 -36.61 19.83
C LYS A 344 -6.01 -37.63 20.14
N ASN A 345 -6.42 -38.86 20.41
CA ASN A 345 -5.51 -40.00 20.55
C ASN A 345 -5.74 -40.93 19.35
N ILE A 346 -4.65 -41.33 18.69
CA ILE A 346 -4.70 -42.24 17.55
C ILE A 346 -3.75 -43.40 17.87
N LYS A 347 -4.25 -44.62 17.87
CA LYS A 347 -3.44 -45.84 18.00
C LYS A 347 -3.31 -46.47 16.63
N SER A 348 -2.09 -46.72 16.18
CA SER A 348 -1.80 -47.37 14.89
C SER A 348 -0.75 -48.46 15.09
N PRO A 349 -0.75 -49.53 14.27
CA PRO A 349 0.35 -50.48 14.27
C PRO A 349 1.65 -49.78 13.84
N MET A 350 2.80 -50.18 14.38
CA MET A 350 4.09 -49.69 13.89
C MET A 350 4.20 -49.96 12.38
N LYS A 351 4.28 -48.90 11.57
CA LYS A 351 4.60 -49.05 10.16
C LYS A 351 6.05 -49.51 10.05
N THR A 352 6.27 -50.74 9.61
CA THR A 352 7.58 -51.19 9.13
C THR A 352 7.99 -50.27 7.98
N GLN A 353 9.02 -49.45 8.18
CA GLN A 353 9.69 -48.79 7.06
C GLN A 353 10.21 -49.91 6.15
N ARG A 354 9.59 -50.10 4.98
CA ARG A 354 10.26 -50.80 3.87
C ARG A 354 11.39 -49.90 3.40
N CYS A 355 12.58 -50.08 3.96
CA CYS A 355 13.81 -49.73 3.25
C CYS A 355 13.91 -50.70 2.07
N SER A 356 13.38 -50.31 0.92
CA SER A 356 13.85 -50.83 -0.36
C SER A 356 15.22 -50.19 -0.60
N ALA A 357 16.26 -50.81 -0.03
CA ALA A 357 17.60 -50.68 -0.57
C ALA A 357 17.66 -51.61 -1.79
N GLU A 358 17.33 -51.08 -2.96
CA GLU A 358 17.80 -51.69 -4.21
C GLU A 358 19.29 -51.39 -4.33
N LYS A 359 20.08 -52.46 -4.44
CA LYS A 359 21.50 -52.45 -4.78
C LYS A 359 21.65 -52.65 -6.27
#